data_AF-A0A936N620-F1
#
_entry.id   AF-A0A936N620-F1
#
_cell.length_a   1.000
_cell.length_b   1.000
_cell.length_c   1.000
_cell.angle_alpha   90.00
_cell.angle_beta   90.00
_cell.angle_gamma   90.00
#
_symmetry.space_group_name_H-M   'P 1'
#
loop_
_entity.id
_entity.type
_entity.pdbx_description
1 polymer ?
#
loop_
_entity_poly.entity_id
_entity_poly.type
_entity_poly.pdbx_seq_one_letter_code
_entity_poly.pdbx_strand_id
1 'polypeptide(L)'
;MTKISVKPQNGLSETIKQMKYLELVSKNNAAFLSFVNKTFKTPCLSCIPGKVYSYIKNNFTYKDDAPFDEIIRAPHVLLTEKIGDCDDFAVFTKTVLDIIGGFDSYYMLLGAEQNKFTHVVVWCNRKGVHDPVLIDGANDLFNVLPSKYKFYKIV
;
A
#
# COMPACT_ATOMS: atom_id res chain seq x y z
N MET A 1 -3.62 18.42 -7.10
CA MET A 1 -2.34 17.73 -7.33
C MET A 1 -1.78 17.36 -5.97
N THR A 2 -1.71 16.08 -5.62
CA THR A 2 -1.05 15.65 -4.37
C THR A 2 -0.16 14.45 -4.66
N LYS A 3 1.03 14.76 -5.16
CA LYS A 3 2.18 13.87 -5.23
C LYS A 3 3.24 14.46 -4.32
N ILE A 4 4.02 13.61 -3.67
CA ILE A 4 5.13 14.06 -2.82
C ILE A 4 6.41 13.45 -3.37
N SER A 5 7.39 14.32 -3.64
CA SER A 5 8.75 13.88 -3.92
C SER A 5 9.44 13.53 -2.61
N VAL A 6 9.97 12.32 -2.55
CA VAL A 6 10.78 11.82 -1.44
C VAL A 6 12.24 12.01 -1.81
N LYS A 7 13.02 12.57 -0.88
CA LYS A 7 14.48 12.61 -1.05
C LYS A 7 15.06 11.43 -0.26
N PRO A 8 15.88 10.55 -0.87
CA PRO A 8 16.45 9.39 -0.18
C PRO A 8 17.18 9.73 1.13
N GLN A 9 17.76 10.94 1.20
CA GLN A 9 18.45 11.47 2.38
C GLN A 9 17.55 11.79 3.59
N ASN A 10 16.23 11.91 3.41
CA ASN A 10 15.29 12.21 4.49
C ASN A 10 14.99 10.98 5.37
N GLY A 11 15.39 9.79 4.92
CA GLY A 11 15.27 8.54 5.66
C GLY A 11 13.84 8.02 5.79
N LEU A 12 13.76 6.73 6.13
CA LEU A 12 12.53 5.94 6.19
C LEU A 12 11.41 6.55 7.06
N SER A 13 11.76 7.20 8.17
CA SER A 13 10.74 7.81 9.05
C SER A 13 9.98 8.94 8.37
N GLU A 14 10.62 9.69 7.48
CA GLU A 14 9.97 10.79 6.80
C GLU A 14 9.07 10.27 5.66
N THR A 15 9.54 9.27 4.92
CA THR A 15 8.73 8.54 3.93
C THR A 15 7.43 8.02 4.53
N ILE A 16 7.49 7.35 5.70
CA ILE A 16 6.28 6.85 6.37
C ILE A 16 5.32 7.98 6.77
N LYS A 17 5.81 9.15 7.19
CA LYS A 17 4.94 10.29 7.49
C LYS A 17 4.27 10.83 6.24
N GLN A 18 5.00 10.92 5.13
CA GLN A 18 4.47 11.36 3.84
C GLN A 18 3.40 10.40 3.33
N MET A 19 3.64 9.08 3.42
CA MET A 19 2.65 8.04 3.14
C MET A 19 1.37 8.24 3.98
N LYS A 20 1.50 8.38 5.30
CA LYS A 20 0.36 8.63 6.22
C LYS A 20 -0.40 9.90 5.87
N TYR A 21 0.29 10.97 5.45
CA TYR A 21 -0.35 12.19 4.97
C TYR A 21 -1.17 11.94 3.68
N LEU A 22 -0.61 11.20 2.71
CA LEU A 22 -1.30 10.86 1.47
C LEU A 22 -2.53 9.96 1.69
N GLU A 23 -2.47 9.05 2.67
CA GLU A 23 -3.63 8.31 3.14
C GLU A 23 -4.72 9.27 3.65
N LEU A 24 -4.36 10.21 4.54
CA LEU A 24 -5.30 11.17 5.13
C LEU A 24 -5.96 12.05 4.07
N VAL A 25 -5.18 12.56 3.12
CA VAL A 25 -5.73 13.35 2.00
C VAL A 25 -6.75 12.52 1.21
N SER A 26 -6.47 11.25 0.94
CA SER A 26 -7.37 10.38 0.19
C SER A 26 -8.60 9.96 0.99
N LYS A 27 -8.47 9.75 2.30
CA LYS A 27 -9.59 9.47 3.22
C LYS A 27 -10.56 10.66 3.31
N ASN A 28 -10.09 11.88 3.07
CA ASN A 28 -10.94 13.08 3.02
C ASN A 28 -11.48 13.38 1.61
N ASN A 29 -11.12 12.59 0.59
CA ASN A 29 -11.62 12.78 -0.77
C ASN A 29 -12.94 12.00 -0.98
N ALA A 30 -14.05 12.72 -1.13
CA ALA A 30 -15.39 12.13 -1.26
C ALA A 30 -15.52 11.18 -2.47
N ALA A 31 -14.91 11.52 -3.60
CA ALA A 31 -14.94 10.67 -4.80
C ALA A 31 -14.18 9.36 -4.55
N PHE A 32 -13.04 9.42 -3.87
CA PHE A 32 -12.27 8.24 -3.49
C PHE A 32 -13.02 7.35 -2.49
N LEU A 33 -13.62 7.95 -1.45
CA LEU A 33 -14.47 7.21 -0.49
C LEU A 33 -15.62 6.48 -1.20
N SER A 34 -16.30 7.15 -2.13
CA SER A 34 -17.38 6.55 -2.93
C SER A 34 -16.87 5.40 -3.79
N PHE A 35 -15.76 5.60 -4.49
CA PHE A 35 -15.09 4.56 -5.27
C PHE A 35 -14.75 3.33 -4.42
N VAL A 36 -14.14 3.52 -3.24
CA VAL A 36 -13.73 2.42 -2.36
C VAL A 36 -14.93 1.60 -1.90
N ASN A 37 -15.99 2.28 -1.42
CA ASN A 37 -17.19 1.61 -0.96
C ASN A 37 -17.90 0.87 -2.10
N LYS A 38 -17.96 1.44 -3.31
CA LYS A 38 -18.59 0.80 -4.46
C LYS A 38 -17.80 -0.42 -4.97
N THR A 39 -16.47 -0.37 -4.89
CA THR A 39 -15.58 -1.37 -5.51
C THR A 39 -15.26 -2.53 -4.57
N PHE A 40 -14.98 -2.24 -3.30
CA PHE A 40 -14.40 -3.23 -2.38
C PHE A 40 -15.35 -3.70 -1.28
N LYS A 41 -16.39 -2.93 -0.93
CA LYS A 41 -17.31 -3.31 0.14
C LYS A 41 -18.07 -4.58 -0.23
N THR A 42 -18.05 -5.56 0.66
CA THR A 42 -18.67 -6.85 0.45
C THR A 42 -18.98 -7.52 1.80
N PRO A 43 -19.97 -8.42 1.89
CA PRO A 43 -20.23 -9.17 3.13
C PRO A 43 -19.07 -10.08 3.56
N CYS A 44 -18.26 -10.56 2.62
CA CYS A 44 -17.09 -11.39 2.92
C CYS A 44 -15.88 -10.53 3.27
N LEU A 45 -15.71 -10.20 4.56
CA LEU A 45 -14.58 -9.39 5.02
C LEU A 45 -13.23 -10.05 4.65
N SER A 46 -13.08 -11.37 4.85
CA SER A 46 -11.84 -12.10 4.50
C SER A 46 -11.49 -12.06 3.00
N CYS A 47 -12.44 -11.77 2.12
CA CYS A 47 -12.21 -11.67 0.68
C CYS A 47 -11.57 -10.33 0.28
N ILE A 48 -11.63 -9.30 1.13
CA ILE A 48 -11.25 -7.93 0.77
C ILE A 48 -9.76 -7.79 0.44
N PRO A 49 -8.82 -8.34 1.23
CA PRO A 49 -7.39 -8.29 0.88
C PRO A 49 -7.09 -8.83 -0.53
N GLY A 50 -7.68 -9.98 -0.88
CA GLY A 50 -7.53 -10.57 -2.21
C GLY A 50 -8.15 -9.71 -3.31
N LYS A 51 -9.32 -9.12 -3.06
CA LYS A 51 -9.95 -8.17 -4.01
C LYS A 51 -9.10 -6.93 -4.25
N VAL A 52 -8.49 -6.37 -3.20
CA VAL A 52 -7.60 -5.21 -3.33
C VAL A 52 -6.37 -5.56 -4.14
N TYR A 53 -5.72 -6.70 -3.84
CA TYR A 53 -4.60 -7.23 -4.61
C TYR A 53 -4.96 -7.40 -6.08
N SER A 54 -6.05 -8.12 -6.39
CA SER A 54 -6.49 -8.35 -7.77
C SER A 54 -6.82 -7.05 -8.49
N TYR A 55 -7.42 -6.07 -7.79
CA TYR A 55 -7.68 -4.76 -8.39
C TYR A 55 -6.39 -4.06 -8.81
N ILE A 56 -5.37 -4.04 -7.95
CA ILE A 56 -4.07 -3.44 -8.26
C ILE A 56 -3.47 -4.11 -9.50
N LYS A 57 -3.36 -5.44 -9.50
CA LYS A 57 -2.75 -6.19 -10.61
C LYS A 57 -3.47 -6.01 -11.95
N ASN A 58 -4.79 -5.81 -11.92
CA ASN A 58 -5.60 -5.67 -13.14
C ASN A 58 -5.74 -4.23 -13.63
N ASN A 59 -5.48 -3.23 -12.78
CA ASN A 59 -5.78 -1.83 -13.10
C ASN A 59 -4.55 -0.92 -13.08
N PHE A 60 -3.48 -1.30 -12.39
CA PHE A 60 -2.27 -0.49 -12.26
C PHE A 60 -1.07 -1.16 -12.94
N THR A 61 -0.21 -0.34 -13.52
CA THR A 61 1.05 -0.74 -14.11
C THR A 61 2.16 -0.48 -13.11
N TYR A 62 2.94 -1.50 -12.78
CA TYR A 62 4.13 -1.32 -11.96
C TYR A 62 5.22 -0.64 -12.78
N LYS A 63 5.83 0.41 -12.22
CA LYS A 63 7.00 1.07 -12.78
C LYS A 63 7.85 1.61 -11.65
N ASP A 64 9.07 1.09 -11.51
CA ASP A 64 10.07 1.64 -10.59
C ASP A 64 10.34 3.11 -10.92
N ASP A 65 10.39 3.94 -9.88
CA ASP A 65 10.85 5.31 -9.99
C ASP A 65 12.36 5.36 -10.26
N ALA A 66 12.81 6.46 -10.87
CA ALA A 66 14.24 6.67 -11.08
C ALA A 66 14.94 6.89 -9.73
N PRO A 67 16.22 6.48 -9.54
CA PRO A 67 16.91 6.48 -8.24
C PRO A 67 16.98 7.83 -7.49
N PHE A 68 16.65 8.94 -8.16
CA PHE A 68 16.72 10.30 -7.63
C PHE A 68 15.39 11.06 -7.67
N ASP A 69 14.32 10.43 -8.19
CA ASP A 69 12.98 11.01 -8.34
C ASP A 69 11.93 10.04 -7.79
N GLU A 70 12.04 9.69 -6.51
CA GLU A 70 11.03 8.90 -5.79
C GLU A 70 9.78 9.77 -5.56
N ILE A 71 8.63 9.33 -6.09
CA ILE A 71 7.37 10.07 -6.08
C ILE A 71 6.27 9.17 -5.54
N ILE A 72 5.78 9.50 -4.35
CA ILE A 72 4.60 8.84 -3.78
C ILE A 72 3.34 9.60 -4.20
N ARG A 73 2.43 8.89 -4.85
CA ARG A 73 1.14 9.35 -5.33
C ARG A 73 0.09 9.05 -4.29
N ALA A 74 -0.81 10.02 -4.08
CA ALA A 74 -1.99 9.76 -3.28
C ALA A 74 -2.87 8.67 -3.92
N PRO A 75 -3.53 7.80 -3.14
CA PRO A 75 -4.44 6.77 -3.64
C PRO A 75 -5.47 7.25 -4.67
N HIS A 76 -6.05 8.43 -4.47
CA HIS A 76 -7.03 9.00 -5.40
C HIS A 76 -6.40 9.48 -6.73
N VAL A 77 -5.10 9.82 -6.73
CA VAL A 77 -4.33 10.15 -7.94
C VAL A 77 -4.00 8.87 -8.71
N LEU A 78 -3.65 7.79 -8.00
CA LEU A 78 -3.31 6.50 -8.60
C LEU A 78 -4.47 5.92 -9.45
N LEU A 79 -5.72 6.21 -9.12
CA LEU A 79 -6.88 5.81 -9.93
C LEU A 79 -6.90 6.42 -11.34
N THR A 80 -6.38 7.64 -11.48
CA THR A 80 -6.30 8.35 -12.76
C THR A 80 -5.04 7.95 -13.52
N GLU A 81 -3.90 7.91 -12.83
CA GLU A 81 -2.60 7.67 -13.48
C GLU A 81 -2.36 6.20 -13.79
N LYS A 82 -2.93 5.29 -13.01
CA LYS A 82 -2.82 3.84 -13.17
C LYS A 82 -1.38 3.33 -13.28
N ILE A 83 -0.43 4.07 -12.74
CA ILE A 83 0.99 3.73 -12.71
C ILE A 83 1.57 4.11 -11.35
N GLY A 84 2.38 3.23 -10.81
CA GLY A 84 3.07 3.45 -9.54
C GLY A 84 4.02 2.32 -9.21
N ASP A 85 4.66 2.39 -8.05
CA ASP A 85 5.59 1.39 -7.56
C ASP A 85 5.12 0.74 -6.24
N CYS A 86 6.05 0.15 -5.49
CA CYS A 86 5.74 -0.54 -4.25
C CYS A 86 5.11 0.37 -3.17
N ASP A 87 5.51 1.64 -3.08
CA ASP A 87 4.99 2.53 -2.04
C ASP A 87 3.61 3.08 -2.40
N ASP A 88 3.39 3.44 -3.66
CA ASP A 88 2.09 3.85 -4.22
C ASP A 88 1.03 2.78 -3.94
N PHE A 89 1.39 1.53 -4.25
CA PHE A 89 0.50 0.39 -4.05
C PHE A 89 0.25 0.10 -2.58
N ALA A 90 1.26 0.26 -1.72
CA ALA A 90 1.10 0.12 -0.28
C ALA A 90 0.19 1.21 0.30
N VAL A 91 0.37 2.49 -0.08
CA VAL A 91 -0.50 3.59 0.36
C VAL A 91 -1.93 3.36 -0.11
N PHE A 92 -2.14 2.99 -1.37
CA PHE A 92 -3.46 2.67 -1.89
C PHE A 92 -4.12 1.55 -1.09
N THR A 93 -3.42 0.43 -0.92
CA THR A 93 -3.92 -0.76 -0.23
C THR A 93 -4.34 -0.44 1.21
N LYS A 94 -3.44 0.17 1.98
CA LYS A 94 -3.70 0.49 3.38
C LYS A 94 -4.86 1.46 3.52
N THR A 95 -4.92 2.47 2.65
CA THR A 95 -6.02 3.45 2.64
C THR A 95 -7.36 2.77 2.38
N VAL A 96 -7.43 1.84 1.42
CA VAL A 96 -8.66 1.08 1.12
C VAL A 96 -9.11 0.26 2.33
N LEU A 97 -8.19 -0.50 2.95
CA LEU A 97 -8.51 -1.32 4.13
C LEU A 97 -9.01 -0.47 5.30
N ASP A 98 -8.37 0.67 5.54
CA ASP A 98 -8.76 1.58 6.62
C ASP A 98 -10.14 2.22 6.38
N ILE A 99 -10.48 2.56 5.12
CA ILE A 99 -11.81 3.10 4.76
C ILE A 99 -12.90 2.05 4.93
N ILE A 100 -12.64 0.82 4.49
CA ILE A 100 -13.62 -0.28 4.64
C ILE A 100 -13.79 -0.65 6.11
N GLY A 101 -12.72 -0.59 6.91
CA GLY A 101 -12.70 -0.98 8.31
C GLY A 101 -12.71 -2.50 8.50
N GLY A 102 -12.65 -2.93 9.77
CA GLY A 102 -12.62 -4.35 10.14
C GLY A 102 -11.24 -5.01 10.09
N PHE A 103 -10.19 -4.26 9.76
CA PHE A 103 -8.80 -4.72 9.77
C PHE A 103 -7.93 -3.87 10.68
N ASP A 104 -6.92 -4.50 11.27
CA ASP A 104 -5.73 -3.80 11.73
C ASP A 104 -4.71 -3.88 10.58
N SER A 105 -4.29 -2.73 10.05
CA SER A 105 -3.46 -2.63 8.85
C SER A 105 -2.21 -1.81 9.11
N TYR A 106 -1.07 -2.30 8.65
CA TYR A 106 0.25 -1.75 8.94
C TYR A 106 1.13 -1.80 7.70
N TYR A 107 2.11 -0.90 7.63
CA TYR A 107 3.15 -1.03 6.63
C TYR A 107 4.15 -2.08 7.12
N MET A 108 4.60 -2.95 6.22
CA MET A 108 5.68 -3.87 6.47
C MET A 108 6.81 -3.58 5.51
N LEU A 109 7.95 -3.22 6.07
CA LEU A 109 9.17 -2.90 5.34
C LEU A 109 9.98 -4.17 5.16
N LEU A 110 10.47 -4.41 3.95
CA LEU A 110 11.20 -5.62 3.59
C LEU A 110 12.63 -5.29 3.16
N GLY A 111 13.57 -6.12 3.59
CA GLY A 111 15.00 -5.97 3.29
C GLY A 111 15.67 -7.31 2.99
N ALA A 112 16.55 -7.32 2.00
CA ALA A 112 17.45 -8.45 1.74
C ALA A 112 18.57 -8.53 2.79
N GLU A 113 18.95 -7.37 3.35
CA GLU A 113 19.97 -7.18 4.38
C GLU A 113 19.36 -6.56 5.64
N GLN A 114 19.97 -6.85 6.79
CA GLN A 114 19.49 -6.34 8.08
C GLN A 114 19.56 -4.81 8.10
N ASN A 115 18.46 -4.17 8.53
CA ASN A 115 18.30 -2.71 8.59
C ASN A 115 18.42 -1.96 7.25
N LYS A 116 18.42 -2.66 6.11
CA LYS A 116 18.35 -2.06 4.77
C LYS A 116 17.03 -2.45 4.11
N PHE A 117 16.00 -1.64 4.35
CA PHE A 117 14.69 -1.84 3.76
C PHE A 117 14.60 -1.15 2.40
N THR A 118 14.16 -1.87 1.37
CA THR A 118 14.10 -1.39 -0.01
C THR A 118 12.74 -1.60 -0.66
N HIS A 119 11.77 -2.10 0.11
CA HIS A 119 10.46 -2.46 -0.39
C HIS A 119 9.45 -2.34 0.73
N VAL A 120 8.24 -1.92 0.41
CA VAL A 120 7.14 -1.78 1.36
C VAL A 120 5.91 -2.52 0.86
N VAL A 121 5.21 -3.15 1.79
CA VAL A 121 3.96 -3.87 1.55
C VAL A 121 2.98 -3.56 2.68
N VAL A 122 1.75 -4.05 2.56
CA VAL A 122 0.76 -3.95 3.64
C VAL A 122 0.61 -5.31 4.30
N TRP A 123 0.80 -5.33 5.62
CA TRP A 123 0.44 -6.45 6.48
C TRP A 123 -0.87 -6.11 7.18
N CYS A 124 -1.84 -7.01 7.16
CA CYS A 124 -3.10 -6.80 7.87
C CYS A 124 -3.67 -8.09 8.44
N ASN A 125 -4.55 -7.96 9.43
CA ASN A 125 -5.34 -9.05 9.98
C ASN A 125 -6.75 -8.54 10.28
N ARG A 126 -7.75 -9.42 10.31
CA ARG A 126 -9.10 -9.00 10.72
C ARG A 126 -9.08 -8.67 12.21
N LYS A 127 -9.79 -7.61 12.61
CA LYS A 127 -9.85 -7.20 14.01
C LYS A 127 -10.36 -8.35 14.89
N GLY A 128 -9.62 -8.66 15.95
CA GLY A 128 -9.94 -9.76 16.87
C GLY A 128 -9.70 -11.16 16.30
N VAL A 129 -9.09 -11.29 15.13
CA VAL A 129 -8.73 -12.57 14.50
C VAL A 129 -7.23 -12.57 14.16
N HIS A 130 -6.56 -13.68 14.46
CA HIS A 130 -5.15 -13.85 14.12
C HIS A 130 -5.02 -14.59 12.78
N ASP A 131 -5.22 -13.86 11.70
CA ASP A 131 -5.16 -14.34 10.32
C ASP A 131 -4.41 -13.36 9.41
N PRO A 132 -3.08 -13.27 9.56
CA PRO A 132 -2.30 -12.28 8.83
C PRO A 132 -2.35 -12.51 7.32
N VAL A 133 -2.51 -11.41 6.59
CA VAL A 133 -2.46 -11.36 5.14
C VAL A 133 -1.44 -10.32 4.72
N LEU A 134 -0.59 -10.73 3.79
CA LEU A 134 0.36 -9.86 3.10
C LEU A 134 -0.21 -9.42 1.76
N ILE A 135 -0.29 -8.11 1.55
CA ILE A 135 -0.70 -7.52 0.27
C ILE A 135 0.48 -6.76 -0.30
N ASP A 136 1.05 -7.34 -1.36
CA ASP A 136 2.14 -6.76 -2.13
C ASP A 136 1.67 -6.52 -3.56
N GLY A 137 1.43 -5.26 -3.92
CA GLY A 137 0.99 -4.90 -5.28
C GLY A 137 2.08 -5.06 -6.34
N ALA A 138 3.35 -5.10 -5.91
CA ALA A 138 4.52 -5.23 -6.78
C ALA A 138 4.94 -6.70 -6.97
N ASN A 139 4.37 -7.63 -6.19
CA ASN A 139 4.56 -9.07 -6.38
C ASN A 139 3.47 -9.66 -7.29
N ASP A 140 3.76 -10.82 -7.89
CA ASP A 140 2.81 -11.56 -8.75
C ASP A 140 2.01 -12.62 -7.98
N LEU A 141 2.44 -12.93 -6.75
CA LEU A 141 1.77 -13.87 -5.87
C LEU A 141 1.10 -13.15 -4.70
N PHE A 142 -0.19 -13.43 -4.51
CA PHE A 142 -0.96 -12.93 -3.38
C PHE A 142 -0.55 -13.65 -2.08
N ASN A 143 -0.41 -12.89 -0.99
CA ASN A 143 -0.14 -13.42 0.35
C ASN A 143 1.12 -14.30 0.44
N VAL A 144 2.16 -13.94 -0.32
CA VAL A 144 3.46 -14.62 -0.31
C VAL A 144 4.56 -13.60 -0.11
N LEU A 145 5.42 -13.83 0.88
CA LEU A 145 6.65 -13.05 1.08
C LEU A 145 7.70 -13.49 0.05
N PRO A 146 8.21 -12.60 -0.82
CA PRO A 146 9.26 -12.96 -1.76
C PRO A 146 10.52 -13.45 -1.04
N SER A 147 11.08 -14.58 -1.48
CA SER A 147 12.24 -15.24 -0.85
C SER A 147 13.52 -14.38 -0.84
N LYS A 148 13.59 -13.35 -1.68
CA LYS A 148 14.69 -12.37 -1.68
C LYS A 148 14.75 -11.51 -0.41
N TYR A 149 13.64 -11.35 0.30
CA TYR A 149 13.57 -10.57 1.53
C TYR A 149 13.71 -11.49 2.75
N LYS A 150 14.72 -11.21 3.58
CA LYS A 150 15.06 -12.02 4.77
C LYS A 150 14.73 -11.30 6.08
N PHE A 151 14.60 -9.99 6.02
CA PHE A 151 14.35 -9.13 7.17
C PHE A 151 13.09 -8.32 6.92
N TYR A 152 12.30 -8.12 7.97
CA TYR A 152 11.11 -7.27 7.90
C TYR A 152 10.92 -6.44 9.17
N LYS A 153 10.20 -5.33 9.05
CA LYS A 153 9.78 -4.47 10.16
C LYS A 153 8.37 -3.96 9.91
N ILE A 154 7.47 -4.15 10.86
CA ILE A 154 6.09 -3.62 10.82
C ILE A 154 6.09 -2.21 11.45
N VAL A 155 5.48 -1.22 10.80
CA VAL A 155 5.47 0.21 11.18
C VAL A 155 4.12 0.90 10.96
#